data_AF-M4C6V2-F1
#
_entry.id   AF-M4C6V2-F1
#
_cell.length_a   1.000
_cell.length_b   1.000
_cell.length_c   1.000
_cell.angle_alpha   90.00
_cell.angle_beta   90.00
_cell.angle_gamma   90.00
#
_symmetry.space_group_name_H-M   'P 1'
#
loop_
_entity.id
_entity.type
_entity.pdbx_description
1 polymer ?
#
loop_
_entity_poly.entity_id
_entity_poly.type
_entity_poly.pdbx_seq_one_letter_code
_entity_poly.pdbx_strand_id
1 'polypeptide(L)'
;MRGMPHSITSVCERKWMSRDTLRVPTDMHVMNTVLKWVGDPEVRRNMYIAANSCAKDNLPVLDKLRAKRHELARCLGFPTFAHLATSDRMIESPKAVEDFTRDIARELMTKAKTEQQLLLAAKRKHEGSSVNHVYMWDLPYYMGMLKAQKYGIDSRVIAAYFPLENCLNGLHLLCSALFGLELKQVPMLNSSECWHGDVVKLALTRNGETLGYMYFDLYIRPNKYNHAAHFTIRCGKRLRDKSYQKPIVALVCNFNKPAPDSPSLLTHAEVETIFHEFGHAMHSLLSRTEFQHLSGTRLRASKTMFAAMDTQTQCLYSMLDLRLFEKQPLPCSPPTTTQMLHELQNSSTL
;
A
#
# COMPACT_ATOMS: atom_id res chain seq x y z
N MET A 1 6.74 -7.88 -24.35
CA MET A 1 5.37 -8.08 -23.79
C MET A 1 4.84 -9.52 -23.88
N ARG A 2 5.46 -10.44 -24.63
CA ARG A 2 5.08 -11.88 -24.55
C ARG A 2 5.25 -12.39 -23.12
N GLY A 3 4.30 -13.19 -22.64
CA GLY A 3 4.32 -13.74 -21.27
C GLY A 3 3.86 -12.79 -20.16
N MET A 4 3.44 -11.56 -20.49
CA MET A 4 2.82 -10.67 -19.49
C MET A 4 1.38 -11.11 -19.18
N PRO A 5 0.88 -10.86 -17.95
CA PRO A 5 -0.51 -11.14 -17.59
C PRO A 5 -1.53 -10.47 -18.52
N HIS A 6 -2.71 -11.08 -18.64
CA HIS A 6 -3.79 -10.52 -19.47
C HIS A 6 -4.19 -9.12 -19.01
N SER A 7 -4.18 -8.85 -17.70
CA SER A 7 -4.45 -7.54 -17.11
C SER A 7 -3.57 -6.41 -17.65
N ILE A 8 -2.34 -6.72 -18.07
CA ILE A 8 -1.43 -5.72 -18.67
C ILE A 8 -1.61 -5.65 -20.18
N THR A 9 -1.76 -6.80 -20.83
CA THR A 9 -1.87 -6.84 -22.29
C THR A 9 -3.20 -6.27 -22.80
N SER A 10 -4.26 -6.31 -21.99
CA SER A 10 -5.59 -5.75 -22.33
C SER A 10 -5.62 -4.22 -22.32
N VAL A 11 -4.78 -3.57 -21.50
CA VAL A 11 -4.67 -2.10 -21.45
C VAL A 11 -3.65 -1.53 -22.44
N CYS A 12 -2.93 -2.39 -23.16
CA CYS A 12 -1.99 -1.97 -24.19
C CYS A 12 -2.70 -1.81 -25.55
N GLU A 13 -2.59 -0.64 -26.17
CA GLU A 13 -3.23 -0.36 -27.45
C GLU A 13 -2.28 -0.66 -28.61
N ARG A 14 -2.70 -1.46 -29.59
CA ARG A 14 -1.96 -1.57 -30.87
C ARG A 14 -2.17 -0.29 -31.67
N LYS A 15 -1.09 0.34 -32.13
CA LYS A 15 -1.24 1.51 -33.02
C LYS A 15 -1.78 1.05 -34.37
N TRP A 16 -2.88 1.65 -34.81
CA TRP A 16 -3.57 1.29 -36.06
C TRP A 16 -2.66 1.33 -37.31
N MET A 17 -1.64 2.21 -37.31
CA MET A 17 -0.69 2.36 -38.42
C MET A 17 0.52 1.41 -38.37
N SER A 18 0.73 0.66 -37.29
CA SER A 18 1.86 -0.26 -37.16
C SER A 18 1.48 -1.47 -36.32
N ARG A 19 1.26 -2.61 -37.00
CA ARG A 19 0.87 -3.88 -36.36
C ARG A 19 1.92 -4.39 -35.36
N ASP A 20 3.16 -3.92 -35.50
CA ASP A 20 4.32 -4.30 -34.67
C ASP A 20 4.61 -3.31 -33.54
N THR A 21 3.86 -2.20 -33.43
CA THR A 21 4.05 -1.20 -32.37
C THR A 21 2.90 -1.23 -31.37
N LEU A 22 3.24 -1.46 -30.11
CA LEU A 22 2.31 -1.46 -28.99
C LEU A 22 2.50 -0.20 -28.14
N ARG A 23 1.43 0.55 -27.89
CA ARG A 23 1.39 1.63 -26.91
C ARG A 23 1.15 1.01 -25.54
N VAL A 24 2.09 1.25 -24.63
CA VAL A 24 2.03 0.77 -23.25
C VAL A 24 1.76 1.98 -22.34
N PRO A 25 0.69 1.97 -21.53
CA PRO A 25 0.45 3.01 -20.52
C PRO A 25 1.60 3.11 -19.51
N THR A 26 1.82 4.30 -18.97
CA THR A 26 2.86 4.58 -17.97
C THR A 26 2.30 4.73 -16.56
N ASP A 27 1.08 4.25 -16.30
CA ASP A 27 0.55 4.24 -14.94
C ASP A 27 1.36 3.31 -14.03
N MET A 28 1.23 3.53 -12.72
CA MET A 28 2.05 2.87 -11.71
C MET A 28 1.93 1.33 -11.78
N HIS A 29 0.76 0.79 -12.07
CA HIS A 29 0.54 -0.66 -12.12
C HIS A 29 1.25 -1.29 -13.33
N VAL A 30 1.06 -0.71 -14.51
CA VAL A 30 1.73 -1.17 -15.74
C VAL A 30 3.25 -1.00 -15.65
N MET A 31 3.72 0.15 -15.18
CA MET A 31 5.16 0.40 -14.98
C MET A 31 5.78 -0.65 -14.06
N ASN A 32 5.22 -0.85 -12.85
CA ASN A 32 5.77 -1.82 -11.89
C ASN A 32 5.80 -3.24 -12.45
N THR A 33 4.78 -3.63 -13.22
CA THR A 33 4.73 -4.96 -13.82
C THR A 33 5.80 -5.14 -14.91
N VAL A 34 6.00 -4.11 -15.74
CA VAL A 34 7.06 -4.13 -16.77
C VAL A 34 8.45 -4.19 -16.12
N LEU A 35 8.72 -3.34 -15.12
CA LEU A 35 10.02 -3.32 -14.43
C LEU A 35 10.33 -4.62 -13.69
N LYS A 36 9.30 -5.33 -13.21
CA LYS A 36 9.46 -6.58 -12.48
C LYS A 36 9.68 -7.80 -13.40
N TRP A 37 9.00 -7.87 -14.55
CA TRP A 37 8.91 -9.12 -15.32
C TRP A 37 9.52 -9.07 -16.72
N VAL A 38 9.80 -7.90 -17.28
CA VAL A 38 10.37 -7.80 -18.63
C VAL A 38 11.89 -7.95 -18.58
N GLY A 39 12.40 -9.03 -19.19
CA GLY A 39 13.83 -9.33 -19.23
C GLY A 39 14.68 -8.37 -20.07
N ASP A 40 14.08 -7.67 -21.02
CA ASP A 40 14.77 -6.69 -21.88
C ASP A 40 15.11 -5.39 -21.10
N PRO A 41 16.40 -5.06 -20.89
CA PRO A 41 16.82 -3.89 -20.13
C PRO A 41 16.42 -2.56 -20.78
N GLU A 42 16.39 -2.48 -22.11
CA GLU A 42 16.02 -1.24 -22.81
C GLU A 42 14.52 -0.97 -22.67
N VAL A 43 13.68 -2.02 -22.67
CA VAL A 43 12.25 -1.87 -22.38
C VAL A 43 12.04 -1.38 -20.94
N ARG A 44 12.74 -1.96 -19.96
CA ARG A 44 12.65 -1.50 -18.55
C ARG A 44 13.09 -0.05 -18.41
N ARG A 45 14.22 0.31 -19.02
CA ARG A 45 14.75 1.68 -19.02
C ARG A 45 13.77 2.68 -19.63
N ASN A 46 13.25 2.39 -20.82
CA ASN A 46 12.30 3.26 -21.51
C ASN A 46 11.01 3.45 -20.71
N MET A 47 10.48 2.37 -20.13
CA MET A 47 9.31 2.45 -19.24
C MET A 47 9.61 3.29 -18.01
N TYR A 48 10.73 3.05 -17.31
CA TYR A 48 11.10 3.79 -16.11
C TYR A 48 11.24 5.28 -16.39
N ILE A 49 11.98 5.64 -17.44
CA ILE A 49 12.19 7.05 -17.82
C ILE A 49 10.86 7.69 -18.20
N ALA A 50 10.05 7.05 -19.04
CA ALA A 50 8.78 7.61 -19.48
C ALA A 50 7.82 7.85 -18.30
N ALA A 51 7.72 6.89 -17.39
CA ALA A 51 6.82 6.98 -16.24
C ALA A 51 7.31 7.94 -15.13
N ASN A 52 8.63 8.17 -15.03
CA ASN A 52 9.23 9.09 -14.05
C ASN A 52 9.65 10.44 -14.67
N SER A 53 9.27 10.70 -15.92
CA SER A 53 9.44 12.01 -16.56
C SER A 53 8.16 12.84 -16.43
N CYS A 54 8.31 14.15 -16.30
CA CYS A 54 7.19 15.08 -16.29
C CYS A 54 7.40 16.20 -17.33
N ALA A 55 6.35 16.99 -17.58
CA ALA A 55 6.43 18.12 -18.49
C ALA A 55 7.50 19.13 -18.04
N LYS A 56 8.37 19.56 -18.95
CA LYS A 56 9.43 20.55 -18.64
C LYS A 56 8.85 21.87 -18.12
N ASP A 57 7.61 22.19 -18.49
CA ASP A 57 6.87 23.35 -18.00
C ASP A 57 6.63 23.33 -16.48
N ASN A 58 6.77 22.16 -15.82
CA ASN A 58 6.72 22.07 -14.36
C ASN A 58 7.95 22.68 -13.67
N LEU A 59 9.11 22.75 -14.34
CA LEU A 59 10.33 23.30 -13.75
C LEU A 59 10.18 24.77 -13.33
N PRO A 60 9.75 25.71 -14.20
CA PRO A 60 9.52 27.09 -13.79
C PRO A 60 8.42 27.23 -12.74
N VAL A 61 7.43 26.33 -12.71
CA VAL A 61 6.39 26.30 -11.66
C VAL A 61 7.00 25.91 -10.32
N LEU A 62 7.87 24.91 -10.27
CA LEU A 62 8.57 24.48 -9.06
C LEU A 62 9.51 25.56 -8.52
N ASP A 63 10.22 26.29 -9.38
CA ASP A 63 11.06 27.41 -8.96
C ASP A 63 10.22 28.54 -8.34
N LYS A 64 9.09 28.90 -8.96
CA LYS A 64 8.13 29.86 -8.40
C LYS A 64 7.56 29.38 -7.07
N LEU A 65 7.20 28.10 -6.97
CA LEU A 65 6.68 27.51 -5.73
C LEU A 65 7.73 27.55 -4.61
N ARG A 66 8.99 27.24 -4.90
CA ARG A 66 10.10 27.34 -3.94
C ARG A 66 10.26 28.77 -3.43
N ALA A 67 10.28 29.75 -4.33
CA ALA A 67 10.38 31.17 -3.98
C ALA A 67 9.19 31.61 -3.10
N LYS A 68 7.95 31.26 -3.48
CA LYS A 68 6.75 31.61 -2.71
C LYS A 68 6.68 30.93 -1.35
N ARG A 69 7.15 29.68 -1.23
CA ARG A 69 7.28 29.00 0.07
C ARG A 69 8.30 29.68 0.98
N HIS A 70 9.40 30.17 0.43
CA HIS A 70 10.38 30.93 1.20
C HIS A 70 9.82 32.28 1.66
N GLU A 71 9.17 33.04 0.77
CA GLU A 71 8.48 34.29 1.10
C GLU A 71 7.45 34.09 2.23
N LEU A 72 6.58 33.09 2.09
CA LEU A 72 5.59 32.72 3.12
C LEU A 72 6.26 32.46 4.48
N ALA A 73 7.35 31.69 4.50
CA ALA A 73 8.06 31.39 5.75
C ALA A 73 8.62 32.66 6.40
N ARG A 74 9.25 33.55 5.61
CA ARG A 74 9.80 34.81 6.10
C ARG A 74 8.70 35.73 6.65
N CYS A 75 7.56 35.83 5.98
CA CYS A 75 6.41 36.61 6.45
C CYS A 75 5.87 36.13 7.81
N LEU A 76 5.93 34.82 8.05
CA LEU A 76 5.50 34.22 9.32
C LEU A 76 6.62 34.17 10.38
N GLY A 77 7.77 34.80 10.13
CA GLY A 77 8.89 34.87 11.07
C GLY A 77 9.81 33.64 11.08
N PHE A 78 9.65 32.70 10.15
CA PHE A 78 10.50 31.51 10.03
C PHE A 78 11.70 31.75 9.09
N PRO A 79 12.89 31.15 9.37
CA PRO A 79 14.05 31.29 8.49
C PRO A 79 13.85 30.67 7.11
N THR A 80 13.24 29.48 7.05
CA THR A 80 12.97 28.74 5.81
C THR A 80 11.63 28.03 5.89
N PHE A 81 11.09 27.62 4.73
CA PHE A 81 9.87 26.83 4.69
C PHE A 81 9.98 25.50 5.44
N ALA A 82 11.18 24.91 5.52
CA ALA A 82 11.38 23.69 6.29
C ALA A 82 11.14 23.92 7.80
N HIS A 83 11.60 25.04 8.35
CA HIS A 83 11.32 25.41 9.74
C HIS A 83 9.82 25.61 10.00
N LEU A 84 9.13 26.30 9.08
CA LEU A 84 7.67 26.45 9.14
C LEU A 84 6.96 25.09 9.04
N ALA A 85 7.41 24.21 8.15
CA ALA A 85 6.77 22.92 7.92
C ALA A 85 7.01 21.89 9.04
N THR A 86 8.08 22.05 9.82
CA THR A 86 8.40 21.18 10.97
C THR A 86 7.89 21.72 12.30
N SER A 87 7.57 23.01 12.42
CA SER A 87 7.25 23.65 13.70
C SER A 87 6.06 23.05 14.44
N ASP A 88 5.09 22.49 13.70
CA ASP A 88 3.91 21.82 14.25
C ASP A 88 4.01 20.27 14.20
N ARG A 89 5.17 19.73 13.80
CA ARG A 89 5.43 18.29 13.66
C ARG A 89 6.20 17.76 14.87
N MET A 90 6.25 16.43 15.02
CA MET A 90 7.00 15.79 16.12
C MET A 90 8.52 15.93 15.97
N ILE A 91 9.02 16.05 14.73
CA ILE A 91 10.45 16.18 14.47
C ILE A 91 10.98 17.60 14.77
N GLU A 92 10.06 18.57 14.89
CA GLU A 92 10.23 19.96 15.37
C GLU A 92 11.19 20.88 14.59
N SER A 93 12.25 20.35 13.96
CA SER A 93 13.24 21.14 13.23
C SER A 93 13.77 20.44 11.97
N PRO A 94 14.22 21.21 10.96
CA PRO A 94 14.87 20.64 9.78
C PRO A 94 16.20 19.95 10.11
N LYS A 95 16.93 20.42 11.13
CA LYS A 95 18.20 19.78 11.56
C LYS A 95 17.95 18.37 12.09
N ALA A 96 16.89 18.18 12.89
CA ALA A 96 16.50 16.86 13.38
C ALA A 96 16.10 15.91 12.23
N VAL A 97 15.42 16.43 11.19
CA VAL A 97 15.12 15.64 9.97
C VAL A 97 16.40 15.20 9.28
N GLU A 98 17.36 16.11 9.10
CA GLU A 98 18.64 15.82 8.46
C GLU A 98 19.46 14.80 9.26
N ASP A 99 19.55 14.95 10.58
CA ASP A 99 20.28 14.03 11.45
C ASP A 99 19.66 12.64 11.40
N PHE A 100 18.34 12.54 11.57
CA PHE A 100 17.61 11.28 11.51
C PHE A 100 17.84 10.55 10.17
N THR A 101 17.70 11.25 9.04
CA THR A 101 17.89 10.65 7.72
C THR A 101 19.34 10.24 7.45
N ARG A 102 20.32 11.02 7.93
CA ARG A 102 21.75 10.68 7.82
C ARG A 102 22.14 9.50 8.71
N ASP A 103 21.57 9.37 9.89
CA ASP A 103 21.87 8.28 10.81
C ASP A 103 21.29 6.96 10.27
N ILE A 104 20.04 6.96 9.81
CA ILE A 104 19.45 5.80 9.10
C ILE A 104 20.30 5.41 7.89
N ALA A 105 20.69 6.39 7.07
CA ALA A 105 21.54 6.11 5.91
C ALA A 105 22.86 5.45 6.32
N ARG A 106 23.49 5.91 7.41
CA ARG A 106 24.75 5.36 7.92
C ARG A 106 24.59 3.92 8.39
N GLU A 107 23.54 3.62 9.14
CA GLU A 107 23.25 2.28 9.66
C GLU A 107 22.94 1.28 8.54
N LEU A 108 22.18 1.71 7.52
CA LEU A 108 21.78 0.85 6.40
C LEU A 108 22.86 0.70 5.33
N MET A 109 23.87 1.57 5.29
CA MET A 109 24.83 1.65 4.18
C MET A 109 25.60 0.36 3.94
N THR A 110 25.98 -0.35 5.01
CA THR A 110 26.70 -1.63 4.91
C THR A 110 25.84 -2.66 4.19
N LYS A 111 24.58 -2.81 4.60
CA LYS A 111 23.63 -3.74 3.98
C LYS A 111 23.30 -3.33 2.54
N ALA A 112 23.07 -2.04 2.30
CA ALA A 112 22.79 -1.51 0.97
C ALA A 112 23.93 -1.81 -0.03
N LYS A 113 25.19 -1.66 0.40
CA LYS A 113 26.36 -2.03 -0.42
C LYS A 113 26.41 -3.52 -0.71
N THR A 114 26.14 -4.37 0.28
CA THR A 114 26.09 -5.83 0.09
C THR A 114 25.01 -6.21 -0.92
N GLU A 115 23.80 -5.70 -0.75
CA GLU A 115 22.68 -5.97 -1.68
C GLU A 115 22.96 -5.44 -3.08
N GLN A 116 23.59 -4.27 -3.21
CA GLN A 116 24.01 -3.74 -4.50
C GLN A 116 25.00 -4.68 -5.22
N GLN A 117 25.94 -5.28 -4.50
CA GLN A 117 26.87 -6.25 -5.09
C GLN A 117 26.16 -7.54 -5.53
N LEU A 118 25.19 -8.02 -4.75
CA LEU A 118 24.35 -9.16 -5.13
C LEU A 118 23.57 -8.88 -6.42
N LEU A 119 22.96 -7.70 -6.53
CA LEU A 119 22.24 -7.26 -7.73
C LEU A 119 23.18 -7.11 -8.92
N LEU A 120 24.37 -6.57 -8.73
CA LEU A 120 25.37 -6.43 -9.80
C LEU A 120 25.86 -7.80 -10.30
N ALA A 121 26.11 -8.74 -9.39
CA ALA A 121 26.49 -10.11 -9.76
C ALA A 121 25.36 -10.81 -10.55
N ALA A 122 24.12 -10.66 -10.11
CA ALA A 122 22.94 -11.17 -10.80
C ALA A 122 22.79 -10.56 -12.20
N LYS A 123 23.02 -9.26 -12.33
CA LYS A 123 22.99 -8.54 -13.61
C LYS A 123 24.08 -9.00 -14.55
N ARG A 124 25.31 -9.16 -14.07
CA ARG A 124 26.44 -9.67 -14.89
C ARG A 124 26.18 -11.08 -15.44
N LYS A 125 25.53 -11.93 -14.64
CA LYS A 125 25.13 -13.29 -15.08
C LYS A 125 24.07 -13.26 -16.19
N HIS A 126 23.17 -12.28 -16.17
CA HIS A 126 22.05 -12.18 -17.12
C HIS A 126 22.40 -11.38 -18.39
N GLU A 127 23.13 -10.28 -18.25
CA GLU A 127 23.38 -9.29 -19.32
C GLU A 127 24.84 -9.23 -19.79
N GLY A 128 25.76 -9.97 -19.13
CA GLY A 128 27.17 -10.05 -19.49
C GLY A 128 28.13 -9.40 -18.49
N SER A 129 29.38 -9.85 -18.49
CA SER A 129 30.41 -9.46 -17.50
C SER A 129 30.87 -8.00 -17.61
N SER A 130 30.65 -7.34 -18.74
CA SER A 130 31.01 -5.94 -18.97
C SER A 130 30.14 -4.92 -18.21
N VAL A 131 29.03 -5.37 -17.60
CA VAL A 131 28.15 -4.50 -16.83
C VAL A 131 28.78 -4.13 -15.49
N ASN A 132 28.84 -2.83 -15.21
CA ASN A 132 29.46 -2.28 -13.98
C ASN A 132 28.48 -1.50 -13.08
N HIS A 133 27.24 -1.30 -13.51
CA HIS A 133 26.25 -0.52 -12.79
C HIS A 133 24.89 -1.20 -12.78
N VAL A 134 24.20 -1.06 -11.63
CA VAL A 134 22.78 -1.37 -11.45
C VAL A 134 22.04 -0.04 -11.45
N TYR A 135 21.06 0.12 -12.34
CA TYR A 135 20.24 1.33 -12.41
C TYR A 135 18.87 1.12 -11.76
N MET A 136 18.12 2.21 -11.57
CA MET A 136 16.81 2.15 -10.89
C MET A 136 15.80 1.23 -11.60
N TRP A 137 15.88 1.12 -12.94
CA TRP A 137 15.04 0.23 -13.73
C TRP A 137 15.45 -1.25 -13.68
N ASP A 138 16.61 -1.55 -13.08
CA ASP A 138 17.09 -2.92 -12.89
C ASP A 138 16.64 -3.51 -11.54
N LEU A 139 16.41 -2.65 -10.54
CA LEU A 139 16.13 -3.08 -9.17
C LEU A 139 14.93 -4.05 -9.10
N PRO A 140 13.72 -3.73 -9.60
CA PRO A 140 12.57 -4.62 -9.40
C PRO A 140 12.76 -6.00 -10.05
N TYR A 141 13.41 -6.04 -11.21
CA TYR A 141 13.71 -7.27 -11.94
C TYR A 141 14.68 -8.17 -11.19
N TYR A 142 15.86 -7.65 -10.81
CA TYR A 142 16.88 -8.46 -10.16
C TYR A 142 16.55 -8.79 -8.71
N MET A 143 15.87 -7.91 -7.98
CA MET A 143 15.34 -8.23 -6.66
C MET A 143 14.32 -9.37 -6.75
N GLY A 144 13.40 -9.31 -7.73
CA GLY A 144 12.41 -10.36 -7.95
C GLY A 144 13.08 -11.70 -8.32
N MET A 145 14.06 -11.67 -9.22
CA MET A 145 14.81 -12.85 -9.64
C MET A 145 15.59 -13.50 -8.49
N LEU A 146 16.31 -12.70 -7.69
CA LEU A 146 17.07 -13.21 -6.55
C LEU A 146 16.15 -13.80 -5.47
N LYS A 147 15.02 -13.15 -5.17
CA LYS A 147 14.03 -13.70 -4.22
C LYS A 147 13.44 -15.03 -4.72
N ALA A 148 13.08 -15.11 -6.00
CA ALA A 148 12.59 -16.35 -6.60
C ALA A 148 13.64 -17.48 -6.55
N GLN A 149 14.91 -17.18 -6.82
CA GLN A 149 16.01 -18.15 -6.75
C GLN A 149 16.30 -18.61 -5.32
N LYS A 150 16.31 -17.68 -4.36
CA LYS A 150 16.70 -17.96 -2.97
C LYS A 150 15.63 -18.74 -2.21
N TYR A 151 14.36 -18.40 -2.43
CA TYR A 151 13.26 -18.98 -1.65
C TYR A 151 12.42 -19.98 -2.44
N GLY A 152 12.55 -20.07 -3.77
CA GLY A 152 11.72 -20.97 -4.58
C GLY A 152 10.24 -20.59 -4.62
N ILE A 153 9.90 -19.40 -4.11
CA ILE A 153 8.53 -18.95 -3.90
C ILE A 153 8.02 -18.23 -5.16
N ASP A 154 6.94 -18.74 -5.75
CA ASP A 154 6.14 -17.99 -6.72
C ASP A 154 5.05 -17.20 -5.98
N SER A 155 5.08 -15.87 -6.12
CA SER A 155 4.07 -14.97 -5.55
C SER A 155 2.62 -15.33 -5.93
N ARG A 156 2.41 -16.01 -7.07
CA ARG A 156 1.10 -16.51 -7.50
C ARG A 156 0.63 -17.71 -6.68
N VAL A 157 1.55 -18.58 -6.29
CA VAL A 157 1.26 -19.72 -5.40
C VAL A 157 0.86 -19.20 -4.03
N ILE A 158 1.57 -18.20 -3.50
CA ILE A 158 1.22 -17.57 -2.22
C ILE A 158 -0.18 -16.94 -2.27
N ALA A 159 -0.54 -16.26 -3.36
CA ALA A 159 -1.82 -15.57 -3.44
C ALA A 159 -3.02 -16.53 -3.27
N ALA A 160 -2.87 -17.81 -3.62
CA ALA A 160 -3.88 -18.84 -3.41
C ALA A 160 -4.23 -19.07 -1.93
N TYR A 161 -3.34 -18.70 -1.00
CA TYR A 161 -3.54 -18.81 0.44
C TYR A 161 -4.27 -17.60 1.03
N PHE A 162 -4.47 -16.54 0.24
CA PHE A 162 -5.10 -15.31 0.68
C PHE A 162 -6.38 -14.98 -0.11
N PRO A 163 -7.44 -15.82 -0.04
CA PRO A 163 -8.77 -15.39 -0.42
C PRO A 163 -9.17 -14.15 0.38
N LEU A 164 -9.74 -13.14 -0.29
CA LEU A 164 -10.13 -11.88 0.34
C LEU A 164 -11.04 -12.10 1.55
N GLU A 165 -12.03 -13.00 1.43
CA GLU A 165 -12.94 -13.34 2.53
C GLU A 165 -12.19 -13.84 3.77
N ASN A 166 -11.20 -14.72 3.58
CA ASN A 166 -10.36 -15.18 4.67
C ASN A 166 -9.57 -14.02 5.27
N CYS A 167 -8.95 -13.16 4.46
CA CYS A 167 -8.25 -11.97 4.97
C CYS A 167 -9.17 -11.07 5.80
N LEU A 168 -10.43 -10.88 5.41
CA LEU A 168 -11.43 -10.13 6.19
C LEU A 168 -11.82 -10.83 7.49
N ASN A 169 -11.97 -12.16 7.48
CA ASN A 169 -12.19 -12.95 8.70
C ASN A 169 -11.00 -12.86 9.65
N GLY A 170 -9.77 -12.81 9.12
CA GLY A 170 -8.56 -12.57 9.91
C GLY A 170 -8.57 -11.20 10.60
N LEU A 171 -8.99 -10.14 9.89
CA LEU A 171 -9.18 -8.81 10.48
C LEU A 171 -10.19 -8.83 11.64
N HIS A 172 -11.31 -9.53 11.44
CA HIS A 172 -12.31 -9.71 12.49
C HIS A 172 -11.76 -10.42 13.72
N LEU A 173 -11.05 -11.54 13.53
CA LEU A 173 -10.45 -12.32 14.61
C LEU A 173 -9.47 -11.47 15.44
N LEU A 174 -8.62 -10.68 14.77
CA LEU A 174 -7.72 -9.76 15.46
C LEU A 174 -8.44 -8.67 16.24
N CYS A 175 -9.48 -8.06 15.66
CA CYS A 175 -10.30 -7.06 16.35
C CYS A 175 -10.88 -7.63 17.64
N SER A 176 -11.38 -8.87 17.57
CA SER A 176 -11.94 -9.57 18.71
C SER A 176 -10.87 -9.89 19.74
N ALA A 177 -9.76 -10.49 19.33
CA ALA A 177 -8.70 -10.94 20.24
C ALA A 177 -7.95 -9.79 20.92
N LEU A 178 -7.60 -8.74 20.18
CA LEU A 178 -6.78 -7.64 20.69
C LEU A 178 -7.60 -6.56 21.41
N PHE A 179 -8.83 -6.30 20.94
CA PHE A 179 -9.61 -5.15 21.39
C PHE A 179 -10.99 -5.51 21.97
N GLY A 180 -11.40 -6.78 21.90
CA GLY A 180 -12.75 -7.22 22.27
C GLY A 180 -13.82 -6.59 21.38
N LEU A 181 -13.53 -6.43 20.09
CA LEU A 181 -14.40 -5.78 19.11
C LEU A 181 -14.92 -6.75 18.06
N GLU A 182 -16.14 -6.52 17.63
CA GLU A 182 -16.79 -7.32 16.59
C GLU A 182 -17.03 -6.46 15.34
N LEU A 183 -16.78 -7.05 14.18
CA LEU A 183 -17.15 -6.47 12.88
C LEU A 183 -18.39 -7.20 12.39
N LYS A 184 -19.49 -6.49 12.22
CA LYS A 184 -20.77 -7.06 11.77
C LYS A 184 -21.21 -6.42 10.48
N GLN A 185 -21.46 -7.22 9.45
CA GLN A 185 -22.12 -6.71 8.25
C GLN A 185 -23.54 -6.29 8.62
N VAL A 186 -23.92 -5.08 8.20
CA VAL A 186 -25.23 -4.50 8.47
C VAL A 186 -25.85 -4.01 7.17
N PRO A 187 -27.19 -4.08 7.02
CA PRO A 187 -27.84 -3.61 5.81
C PRO A 187 -27.65 -2.10 5.62
N MET A 188 -27.65 -1.68 4.36
CA MET A 188 -27.84 -0.27 4.01
C MET A 188 -29.23 0.17 4.47
N LEU A 189 -29.39 1.44 4.84
CA LEU A 189 -30.66 2.05 5.23
C LEU A 189 -31.65 2.06 4.06
N ASN A 190 -31.14 2.33 2.84
CA ASN A 190 -31.90 2.32 1.60
C ASN A 190 -30.96 2.27 0.39
N SER A 191 -31.51 2.21 -0.81
CA SER A 191 -30.77 2.17 -2.08
C SER A 191 -29.91 3.41 -2.36
N SER A 192 -30.20 4.55 -1.71
CA SER A 192 -29.45 5.80 -1.89
C SER A 192 -28.30 6.01 -0.91
N GLU A 193 -28.16 5.16 0.12
CA GLU A 193 -27.03 5.27 1.06
C GLU A 193 -25.68 4.97 0.38
N CYS A 194 -25.68 4.13 -0.64
CA CYS A 194 -24.48 3.57 -1.22
C CYS A 194 -24.17 4.11 -2.62
N TRP A 195 -22.88 4.29 -2.93
CA TRP A 195 -22.42 4.76 -4.24
C TRP A 195 -22.17 3.64 -5.26
N HIS A 196 -22.14 2.36 -4.83
CA HIS A 196 -21.90 1.23 -5.74
C HIS A 196 -22.42 -0.10 -5.16
N GLY A 197 -22.93 -1.00 -6.01
CA GLY A 197 -23.54 -2.27 -5.57
C GLY A 197 -22.58 -3.27 -4.91
N ASP A 198 -21.28 -3.16 -5.17
CA ASP A 198 -20.25 -4.01 -4.56
C ASP A 198 -19.82 -3.56 -3.16
N VAL A 199 -20.32 -2.42 -2.66
CA VAL A 199 -19.85 -1.84 -1.40
C VAL A 199 -20.61 -2.48 -0.24
N VAL A 200 -19.86 -2.94 0.75
CA VAL A 200 -20.40 -3.58 1.95
C VAL A 200 -20.32 -2.63 3.14
N LYS A 201 -21.37 -2.56 3.94
CA LYS A 201 -21.40 -1.78 5.17
C LYS A 201 -21.18 -2.68 6.38
N LEU A 202 -20.26 -2.28 7.24
CA LEU A 202 -19.94 -2.97 8.49
C LEU A 202 -20.14 -2.01 9.67
N ALA A 203 -20.66 -2.55 10.77
CA ALA A 203 -20.68 -1.91 12.07
C ALA A 203 -19.54 -2.48 12.93
N LEU A 204 -18.74 -1.60 13.53
CA LEU A 204 -17.79 -1.99 14.57
C LEU A 204 -18.53 -1.92 15.91
N THR A 205 -18.60 -3.03 16.65
CA THR A 205 -19.36 -3.12 17.90
C THR A 205 -18.52 -3.62 19.06
N ARG A 206 -18.87 -3.25 20.29
CA ARG A 206 -18.31 -3.77 21.54
C ARG A 206 -19.43 -4.06 22.51
N ASN A 207 -19.55 -5.30 22.98
CA ASN A 207 -20.61 -5.71 23.93
C ASN A 207 -22.02 -5.29 23.47
N GLY A 208 -22.31 -5.41 22.17
CA GLY A 208 -23.58 -4.98 21.57
C GLY A 208 -23.70 -3.48 21.25
N GLU A 209 -22.81 -2.61 21.75
CA GLU A 209 -22.80 -1.18 21.43
C GLU A 209 -22.08 -0.92 20.10
N THR A 210 -22.73 -0.23 19.16
CA THR A 210 -22.06 0.22 17.93
C THR A 210 -21.14 1.40 18.20
N LEU A 211 -19.86 1.25 17.86
CA LEU A 211 -18.82 2.26 17.99
C LEU A 211 -18.72 3.17 16.76
N GLY A 212 -19.11 2.67 15.58
CA GLY A 212 -19.09 3.40 14.32
C GLY A 212 -19.34 2.47 13.12
N TYR A 213 -19.33 3.05 11.93
CA TYR A 213 -19.60 2.33 10.68
C TYR A 213 -18.45 2.49 9.69
N MET A 214 -18.19 1.45 8.91
CA MET A 214 -17.25 1.47 7.80
C MET A 214 -17.89 0.93 6.54
N TYR A 215 -17.53 1.50 5.40
CA TYR A 215 -17.87 0.96 4.08
C TYR A 215 -16.63 0.35 3.44
N PHE A 216 -16.76 -0.89 2.96
CA PHE A 216 -15.72 -1.58 2.22
C PHE A 216 -16.01 -1.48 0.74
N ASP A 217 -15.12 -0.77 0.04
CA ASP A 217 -15.14 -0.63 -1.41
C ASP A 217 -13.85 -1.24 -1.98
N LEU A 218 -13.83 -2.56 -2.14
CA LEU A 218 -12.58 -3.31 -2.26
C LEU A 218 -12.16 -3.63 -3.70
N TYR A 219 -13.10 -3.60 -4.65
CA TYR A 219 -12.83 -4.06 -6.01
C TYR A 219 -12.50 -2.93 -6.99
N ILE A 220 -11.59 -3.21 -7.92
CA ILE A 220 -11.24 -2.29 -9.01
C ILE A 220 -12.43 -2.09 -9.97
N ARG A 221 -12.62 -0.85 -10.44
CA ARG A 221 -13.57 -0.49 -11.51
C ARG A 221 -13.20 0.85 -12.17
N PRO A 222 -13.67 1.12 -13.39
CA PRO A 222 -13.43 2.41 -14.05
C PRO A 222 -13.88 3.60 -13.21
N ASN A 223 -13.14 4.71 -13.29
CA ASN A 223 -13.41 5.99 -12.61
C ASN A 223 -13.45 5.95 -11.07
N LYS A 224 -13.01 4.84 -10.45
CA LYS A 224 -12.76 4.76 -9.01
C LYS A 224 -11.36 5.27 -8.68
N TYR A 225 -11.18 5.82 -7.48
CA TYR A 225 -9.87 6.12 -6.92
C TYR A 225 -8.96 4.87 -6.99
N ASN A 226 -7.82 5.00 -7.67
CA ASN A 226 -6.98 3.89 -8.12
C ASN A 226 -5.90 3.46 -7.12
N HIS A 227 -5.88 4.05 -5.92
CA HIS A 227 -5.02 3.63 -4.82
C HIS A 227 -5.83 3.06 -3.66
N ALA A 228 -5.16 2.35 -2.75
CA ALA A 228 -5.75 2.01 -1.47
C ALA A 228 -5.77 3.26 -0.58
N ALA A 229 -6.87 3.48 0.13
CA ALA A 229 -7.01 4.60 1.06
C ALA A 229 -8.19 4.42 2.02
N HIS A 230 -8.02 4.93 3.22
CA HIS A 230 -9.06 5.23 4.17
C HIS A 230 -9.57 6.67 4.01
N PHE A 231 -10.88 6.84 3.93
CA PHE A 231 -11.58 8.13 3.90
C PHE A 231 -12.50 8.30 5.10
N THR A 232 -12.42 9.44 5.78
CA THR A 232 -13.39 9.79 6.83
C THR A 232 -14.60 10.49 6.21
N ILE A 233 -15.77 9.84 6.27
CA ILE A 233 -17.05 10.42 5.84
C ILE A 233 -17.63 11.30 6.95
N ARG A 234 -17.61 10.79 8.19
CA ARG A 234 -18.07 11.51 9.38
C ARG A 234 -17.10 11.30 10.52
N CYS A 235 -16.61 12.38 11.11
CA CYS A 235 -15.75 12.33 12.29
C CYS A 235 -16.57 12.01 13.55
N GLY A 236 -15.92 11.39 14.53
CA GLY A 236 -16.48 11.24 15.88
C GLY A 236 -16.42 12.57 16.64
N LYS A 237 -17.46 12.91 17.41
CA LYS A 237 -17.44 14.05 18.33
C LYS A 237 -18.50 13.93 19.41
N ARG A 238 -18.32 14.63 20.53
CA ARG A 238 -19.38 14.84 21.51
C ARG A 238 -20.33 15.94 21.03
N LEU A 239 -21.63 15.69 21.14
CA LEU A 239 -22.69 16.63 20.80
C LEU A 239 -23.10 17.46 22.02
N ARG A 240 -23.87 18.53 21.79
CA ARG A 240 -24.30 19.46 22.85
C ARG A 240 -25.19 18.78 23.89
N ASP A 241 -25.97 17.80 23.48
CA ASP A 241 -26.82 16.96 24.33
C ASP A 241 -26.03 15.86 25.08
N LYS A 242 -24.70 15.93 25.06
CA LYS A 242 -23.75 14.94 25.63
C LYS A 242 -23.75 13.58 24.94
N SER A 243 -24.56 13.35 23.92
CA SER A 243 -24.49 12.15 23.10
C SER A 243 -23.23 12.13 22.22
N TYR A 244 -22.84 10.96 21.72
CA TYR A 244 -21.67 10.83 20.86
C TYR A 244 -22.06 10.61 19.40
N GLN A 245 -21.62 11.49 18.52
CA GLN A 245 -21.72 11.30 17.09
C GLN A 245 -20.74 10.21 16.66
N LYS A 246 -21.27 9.08 16.18
CA LYS A 246 -20.44 7.94 15.78
C LYS A 246 -19.70 8.22 14.46
N PRO A 247 -18.40 7.88 14.36
CA PRO A 247 -17.64 8.02 13.13
C PRO A 247 -18.17 7.10 12.02
N ILE A 248 -18.00 7.56 10.79
CA ILE A 248 -18.30 6.82 9.56
C ILE A 248 -17.08 6.95 8.64
N VAL A 249 -16.57 5.83 8.15
CA VAL A 249 -15.38 5.79 7.29
C VAL A 249 -15.63 4.93 6.04
N ALA A 250 -14.82 5.10 5.01
CA ALA A 250 -14.77 4.22 3.87
C ALA A 250 -13.33 3.71 3.68
N LEU A 251 -13.19 2.40 3.51
CA LEU A 251 -11.94 1.76 3.14
C LEU A 251 -12.04 1.38 1.67
N VAL A 252 -11.18 2.00 0.87
CA VAL A 252 -11.16 1.87 -0.58
C VAL A 252 -9.90 1.11 -0.98
N CYS A 253 -10.04 -0.01 -1.67
CA CYS A 253 -8.95 -0.78 -2.28
C CYS A 253 -9.27 -1.09 -3.75
N ASN A 254 -8.34 -1.72 -4.47
CA ASN A 254 -8.50 -2.03 -5.90
C ASN A 254 -8.12 -3.49 -6.21
N PHE A 255 -8.67 -4.43 -5.46
CA PHE A 255 -8.47 -5.86 -5.69
C PHE A 255 -9.24 -6.35 -6.90
N ASN A 256 -8.78 -7.44 -7.49
CA ASN A 256 -9.48 -8.09 -8.58
C ASN A 256 -10.82 -8.66 -8.07
N LYS A 257 -11.86 -8.54 -8.89
CA LYS A 257 -13.12 -9.23 -8.60
C LYS A 257 -12.93 -10.75 -8.67
N PRO A 258 -13.71 -11.54 -7.91
CA PRO A 258 -13.76 -12.97 -8.09
C PRO A 258 -14.16 -13.31 -9.54
N ALA A 259 -13.53 -14.34 -10.10
CA ALA A 259 -13.94 -14.95 -11.36
C ALA A 259 -15.00 -16.04 -11.09
N PRO A 260 -15.77 -16.50 -12.09
CA PRO A 260 -16.81 -17.51 -11.90
C PRO A 260 -16.35 -18.75 -11.12
N ASP A 261 -15.12 -19.21 -11.37
CA ASP A 261 -14.54 -20.42 -10.75
C ASP A 261 -13.37 -20.12 -9.79
N SER A 262 -13.18 -18.85 -9.39
CA SER A 262 -12.03 -18.48 -8.54
C SER A 262 -12.34 -17.29 -7.64
N PRO A 263 -12.07 -17.37 -6.31
CA PRO A 263 -12.28 -16.26 -5.40
C PRO A 263 -11.33 -15.08 -5.73
N SER A 264 -11.59 -13.92 -5.13
CA SER A 264 -10.63 -12.82 -5.16
C SER A 264 -9.40 -13.20 -4.32
N LEU A 265 -8.31 -13.58 -4.97
CA LEU A 265 -7.03 -13.91 -4.34
C LEU A 265 -6.16 -12.66 -4.22
N LEU A 266 -5.63 -12.42 -3.02
CA LEU A 266 -4.73 -11.29 -2.74
C LEU A 266 -3.27 -11.72 -2.77
N THR A 267 -2.42 -10.88 -3.33
CA THR A 267 -0.98 -10.98 -3.09
C THR A 267 -0.63 -10.58 -1.66
N HIS A 268 0.53 -11.00 -1.16
CA HIS A 268 1.01 -10.59 0.16
C HIS A 268 1.02 -9.06 0.36
N ALA A 269 1.43 -8.32 -0.67
CA ALA A 269 1.43 -6.85 -0.62
C ALA A 269 0.00 -6.26 -0.53
N GLU A 270 -0.98 -6.89 -1.17
CA GLU A 270 -2.39 -6.50 -1.07
C GLU A 270 -2.97 -6.83 0.31
N VAL A 271 -2.54 -7.93 0.93
CA VAL A 271 -2.83 -8.24 2.34
C VAL A 271 -2.24 -7.15 3.22
N GLU A 272 -0.94 -6.85 3.14
CA GLU A 272 -0.35 -5.74 3.90
C GLU A 272 -1.10 -4.42 3.72
N THR A 273 -1.56 -4.15 2.51
CA THR A 273 -2.31 -2.94 2.15
C THR A 273 -3.68 -2.89 2.84
N ILE A 274 -4.51 -3.94 2.78
CA ILE A 274 -5.82 -3.89 3.45
C ILE A 274 -5.65 -3.76 4.97
N PHE A 275 -4.63 -4.41 5.55
CA PHE A 275 -4.33 -4.29 6.98
C PHE A 275 -3.90 -2.88 7.38
N HIS A 276 -3.09 -2.22 6.55
CA HIS A 276 -2.71 -0.81 6.73
C HIS A 276 -3.93 0.11 6.76
N GLU A 277 -4.76 0.05 5.72
CA GLU A 277 -5.94 0.91 5.60
C GLU A 277 -6.96 0.61 6.68
N PHE A 278 -7.06 -0.66 7.10
CA PHE A 278 -7.90 -1.05 8.22
C PHE A 278 -7.38 -0.46 9.55
N GLY A 279 -6.07 -0.38 9.75
CA GLY A 279 -5.47 0.34 10.88
C GLY A 279 -5.90 1.80 10.93
N HIS A 280 -5.92 2.50 9.79
CA HIS A 280 -6.47 3.85 9.69
C HIS A 280 -7.98 3.93 10.03
N ALA A 281 -8.76 2.95 9.55
CA ALA A 281 -10.18 2.85 9.88
C ALA A 281 -10.39 2.66 11.39
N MET A 282 -9.62 1.78 12.03
CA MET A 282 -9.68 1.54 13.47
C MET A 282 -9.31 2.78 14.28
N HIS A 283 -8.25 3.49 13.89
CA HIS A 283 -7.86 4.75 14.53
C HIS A 283 -9.02 5.76 14.49
N SER A 284 -9.72 5.87 13.37
CA SER A 284 -10.87 6.76 13.23
C SER A 284 -12.09 6.29 14.03
N LEU A 285 -12.39 4.99 14.00
CA LEU A 285 -13.59 4.41 14.62
C LEU A 285 -13.50 4.33 16.15
N LEU A 286 -12.31 4.13 16.70
CA LEU A 286 -12.06 4.05 18.13
C LEU A 286 -11.80 5.42 18.77
N SER A 287 -11.53 6.44 17.97
CA SER A 287 -11.34 7.81 18.48
C SER A 287 -12.60 8.30 19.21
N ARG A 288 -12.42 8.76 20.46
CA ARG A 288 -13.45 9.35 21.32
C ARG A 288 -13.01 10.75 21.75
N THR A 289 -13.29 11.73 20.91
CA THR A 289 -12.84 13.13 21.12
C THR A 289 -14.04 14.06 21.30
N GLU A 290 -13.81 15.18 21.99
CA GLU A 290 -14.84 16.20 22.15
C GLU A 290 -15.09 16.95 20.83
N PHE A 291 -14.01 17.24 20.09
CA PHE A 291 -14.06 18.04 18.88
C PHE A 291 -13.70 17.24 17.63
N GLN A 292 -14.49 17.41 16.57
CA GLN A 292 -14.28 16.71 15.29
C GLN A 292 -12.90 16.95 14.66
N HIS A 293 -12.28 18.11 14.89
CA HIS A 293 -10.99 18.45 14.29
C HIS A 293 -9.82 17.69 14.93
N LEU A 294 -10.05 17.04 16.09
CA LEU A 294 -9.08 16.18 16.78
C LEU A 294 -9.41 14.69 16.60
N SER A 295 -10.49 14.36 15.89
CA SER A 295 -10.96 12.98 15.75
C SER A 295 -10.14 12.17 14.75
N GLY A 296 -9.92 10.90 15.09
CA GLY A 296 -9.31 9.90 14.22
C GLY A 296 -7.90 10.26 13.78
N THR A 297 -7.65 10.13 12.48
CA THR A 297 -6.35 10.40 11.87
C THR A 297 -6.03 11.90 11.69
N ARG A 298 -6.67 12.80 12.45
CA ARG A 298 -6.38 14.25 12.41
C ARG A 298 -5.27 14.69 13.38
N LEU A 299 -4.43 13.75 13.82
CA LEU A 299 -3.22 14.04 14.60
C LEU A 299 -2.12 14.67 13.72
N ARG A 300 -1.09 15.23 14.34
CA ARG A 300 0.11 15.76 13.64
C ARG A 300 0.63 14.70 12.64
N ALA A 301 0.94 15.10 11.40
CA ALA A 301 1.12 14.19 10.26
C ALA A 301 2.17 13.06 10.43
N SER A 302 3.11 13.17 11.38
CA SER A 302 4.01 12.06 11.72
C SER A 302 3.28 10.97 12.52
N LYS A 303 2.40 11.32 13.46
CA LYS A 303 1.65 10.36 14.31
C LYS A 303 0.63 9.53 13.54
N THR A 304 0.10 10.07 12.44
CA THR A 304 -0.86 9.36 11.58
C THR A 304 -0.26 8.18 10.85
N MET A 305 1.01 8.29 10.44
CA MET A 305 1.75 7.17 9.83
C MET A 305 2.15 6.12 10.88
N PHE A 306 2.58 6.52 12.08
CA PHE A 306 2.93 5.58 13.15
C PHE A 306 1.77 4.67 13.56
N ALA A 307 0.57 5.20 13.76
CA ALA A 307 -0.58 4.38 14.16
C ALA A 307 -0.98 3.32 13.10
N ALA A 308 -0.79 3.64 11.81
CA ALA A 308 -1.03 2.68 10.74
C ALA A 308 0.11 1.68 10.59
N MET A 309 1.37 2.12 10.65
CA MET A 309 2.55 1.25 10.52
C MET A 309 2.74 0.29 11.70
N ASP A 310 2.38 0.69 12.93
CA ASP A 310 2.41 -0.21 14.10
C ASP A 310 1.35 -1.31 13.99
N THR A 311 0.15 -0.98 13.50
CA THR A 311 -0.87 -1.99 13.19
C THR A 311 -0.39 -2.91 12.06
N GLN A 312 0.25 -2.34 11.03
CA GLN A 312 0.74 -3.06 9.85
C GLN A 312 1.87 -4.03 10.17
N THR A 313 2.76 -3.72 11.11
CA THR A 313 3.94 -4.56 11.40
C THR A 313 3.64 -5.57 12.50
N GLN A 314 3.06 -5.14 13.64
CA GLN A 314 2.80 -6.04 14.76
C GLN A 314 1.63 -7.00 14.48
N CYS A 315 0.53 -6.55 13.86
CA CYS A 315 -0.59 -7.46 13.58
C CYS A 315 -0.30 -8.42 12.42
N LEU A 316 0.44 -8.00 11.38
CA LEU A 316 0.79 -8.88 10.27
C LEU A 316 1.71 -10.04 10.72
N TYR A 317 2.71 -9.76 11.56
CA TYR A 317 3.60 -10.80 12.07
C TYR A 317 2.94 -11.67 13.16
N SER A 318 2.05 -11.14 14.00
CA SER A 318 1.24 -11.96 14.92
C SER A 318 0.21 -12.84 14.21
N MET A 319 -0.27 -12.43 13.02
CA MET A 319 -1.15 -13.24 12.17
C MET A 319 -0.45 -14.37 11.44
N LEU A 320 0.85 -14.21 11.18
CA LEU A 320 1.66 -15.27 10.60
C LEU A 320 1.87 -16.43 11.60
N ASP A 321 1.67 -16.19 12.91
CA ASP A 321 1.86 -17.18 13.97
C ASP A 321 0.53 -17.83 14.42
N LEU A 322 -0.59 -17.09 14.36
CA LEU A 322 -1.93 -17.59 14.69
C LEU A 322 -2.62 -18.19 13.45
N ARG A 323 -2.33 -19.47 13.18
CA ARG A 323 -3.05 -20.42 12.28
C ARG A 323 -4.19 -19.80 11.46
N LEU A 324 -3.83 -19.03 10.44
CA LEU A 324 -4.78 -18.54 9.46
C LEU A 324 -5.07 -19.64 8.43
N PHE A 325 -6.25 -20.22 8.66
CA PHE A 325 -7.20 -20.80 7.70
C PHE A 325 -7.19 -22.31 7.42
N GLU A 326 -8.44 -22.75 7.26
CA GLU A 326 -8.97 -24.07 6.94
C GLU A 326 -8.47 -24.60 5.58
N LYS A 327 -9.11 -25.67 5.05
CA LYS A 327 -8.71 -26.33 3.79
C LYS A 327 -8.50 -25.31 2.66
N GLN A 328 -7.36 -25.41 2.01
CA GLN A 328 -6.98 -24.52 0.90
C GLN A 328 -7.96 -24.65 -0.27
N PRO A 329 -8.33 -23.52 -0.90
CA PRO A 329 -9.27 -23.52 -2.03
C PRO A 329 -8.66 -24.10 -3.31
N LEU A 330 -7.33 -24.15 -3.40
CA LEU A 330 -6.59 -24.71 -4.53
C LEU A 330 -5.53 -25.71 -4.03
N PRO A 331 -5.26 -26.81 -4.75
CA PRO A 331 -4.15 -27.69 -4.42
C PRO A 331 -2.82 -26.97 -4.69
N CYS A 332 -2.07 -26.67 -3.63
CA CYS A 332 -0.77 -26.00 -3.72
C CYS A 332 0.32 -26.77 -2.95
N SER A 333 1.57 -26.61 -3.39
CA SER A 333 2.78 -27.07 -2.70
C SER A 333 3.58 -25.82 -2.32
N PRO A 334 3.99 -25.62 -1.05
CA PRO A 334 3.99 -26.58 0.07
C PRO A 334 2.62 -26.86 0.70
N PRO A 335 2.43 -28.03 1.35
CA PRO A 335 1.12 -28.54 1.75
C PRO A 335 0.46 -27.79 2.94
N THR A 336 1.18 -26.89 3.61
CA THR A 336 0.67 -26.17 4.79
C THR A 336 1.00 -24.67 4.75
N THR A 337 0.08 -23.85 5.26
CA THR A 337 0.26 -22.39 5.38
C THR A 337 1.51 -22.08 6.21
N THR A 338 1.75 -22.76 7.33
CA THR A 338 2.87 -22.51 8.26
C THR A 338 4.27 -22.56 7.61
N GLN A 339 4.53 -23.54 6.74
CA GLN A 339 5.82 -23.61 6.03
C GLN A 339 5.99 -22.41 5.08
N MET A 340 4.94 -22.03 4.37
CA MET A 340 4.93 -20.86 3.50
C MET A 340 5.12 -19.55 4.28
N LEU A 341 4.54 -19.42 5.49
CA LEU A 341 4.69 -18.22 6.32
C LEU A 341 6.13 -18.06 6.83
N HIS A 342 6.80 -19.15 7.21
CA HIS A 342 8.22 -19.13 7.58
C HIS A 342 9.12 -18.70 6.41
N GLU A 343 8.83 -19.16 5.19
CA GLU A 343 9.55 -18.74 3.99
C GLU A 343 9.27 -17.26 3.63
N LEU A 344 8.03 -16.79 3.81
CA LEU A 344 7.66 -15.38 3.62
C LEU A 344 8.36 -14.44 4.61
N GLN A 345 8.36 -14.76 5.90
CA GLN A 345 9.00 -13.95 6.95
C GLN A 345 10.49 -13.73 6.68
N ASN A 346 11.17 -14.75 6.14
CA ASN A 346 12.58 -14.67 5.77
C ASN A 346 12.81 -13.95 4.42
N SER A 347 11.78 -13.78 3.59
CA SER A 347 11.87 -13.16 2.25
C SER A 347 11.87 -11.63 2.22
N SER A 348 11.64 -10.99 3.38
CA SER A 348 11.61 -9.54 3.54
C SER A 348 12.98 -8.86 3.37
N THR A 349 14.06 -9.63 3.34
CA THR A 349 15.43 -9.15 3.09
C THR A 349 16.12 -9.98 2.01
N LEU A 350 16.90 -9.33 1.15
CA LEU A 350 17.73 -10.00 0.13
C LEU A 350 18.89 -10.76 0.78
#